data_AF-A0A7N5K420-F1
#
_entry.id   AF-A0A7N5K420-F1
#
_cell.length_a   1.000
_cell.length_b   1.000
_cell.length_c   1.000
_cell.angle_alpha   90.00
_cell.angle_beta   90.00
_cell.angle_gamma   90.00
#
_symmetry.space_group_name_H-M   'P 1'
#
loop_
_entity.id
_entity.type
_entity.pdbx_description
1 polymer ?
#
loop_
_entity_poly.entity_id
_entity_poly.type
_entity_poly.pdbx_seq_one_letter_code
_entity_poly.pdbx_strand_id
1 'polypeptide(L)'
;MASLQRKGLQARILSSEEQEKLKRDQALVSDFKQQKLEKEAQKNWDLFYKRNSTNFFKDRHWTTREFEELKSCREVLKPGKSVLFRDYGLYDHAMLRFKAGSKLGENFYARQDGTRSYFFTDEFLARLFTDTGYEEVVNEYVFRETVNKKEGLCVPRVFLQSKFRKCPKNPTPVTLGPGHKS
;
A
#
# COMPACT_ATOMS: atom_id res chain seq x y z
N MET A 1 -27.92 -0.40 12.73
CA MET A 1 -26.44 -0.37 12.72
C MET A 1 -25.94 -1.77 12.40
N ALA A 2 -25.88 -2.15 11.12
CA ALA A 2 -25.38 -3.47 10.74
C ALA A 2 -23.85 -3.42 10.77
N SER A 3 -23.27 -4.07 11.77
CA SER A 3 -21.84 -4.39 11.79
C SER A 3 -21.54 -5.29 10.59
N LEU A 4 -20.88 -4.74 9.56
CA LEU A 4 -20.29 -5.56 8.50
C LEU A 4 -19.17 -6.38 9.15
N GLN A 5 -19.44 -7.67 9.38
CA GLN A 5 -18.40 -8.63 9.73
C GLN A 5 -17.33 -8.62 8.61
N ARG A 6 -16.14 -8.13 8.94
CA ARG A 6 -14.96 -8.23 8.07
C ARG A 6 -14.69 -9.71 7.80
N LYS A 7 -15.05 -10.21 6.61
CA LYS A 7 -14.43 -11.41 6.05
C LYS A 7 -13.08 -11.04 5.44
N GLY A 8 -12.20 -10.43 6.23
CA GLY A 8 -10.81 -10.21 5.86
C GLY A 8 -10.00 -11.41 6.35
N LEU A 9 -9.34 -12.11 5.43
CA LEU A 9 -8.27 -13.05 5.80
C LEU A 9 -7.26 -12.28 6.66
N GLN A 10 -7.00 -12.77 7.88
CA GLN A 10 -6.01 -12.17 8.77
C GLN A 10 -4.63 -12.17 8.09
N ALA A 11 -3.74 -11.26 8.52
CA ALA A 11 -2.37 -11.24 8.07
C ALA A 11 -1.70 -12.62 8.22
N ARG A 12 -0.66 -12.89 7.41
CA ARG A 12 0.06 -14.17 7.43
C ARG A 12 0.49 -14.52 8.85
N ILE A 13 0.22 -15.76 9.28
CA ILE A 13 0.79 -16.26 10.53
C ILE A 13 2.29 -16.52 10.28
N LEU A 14 3.14 -15.88 11.08
CA LEU A 14 4.58 -16.08 11.05
C LEU A 14 4.98 -17.28 11.91
N SER A 15 5.97 -18.03 11.45
CA SER A 15 6.68 -19.01 12.28
C SER A 15 7.43 -18.31 13.43
N SER A 16 7.76 -19.06 14.48
CA SER A 16 8.50 -18.54 15.63
C SER A 16 9.83 -17.90 15.22
N GLU A 17 10.55 -18.52 14.28
CA GLU A 17 11.82 -18.01 13.76
C GLU A 17 11.66 -16.65 13.03
N GLU A 18 10.62 -16.53 12.19
CA GLU A 18 10.30 -15.28 11.49
C GLU A 18 9.94 -14.16 12.47
N GLN A 19 9.15 -14.48 13.52
CA GLN A 19 8.78 -13.53 14.57
C GLN A 19 10.01 -13.06 15.37
N GLU A 20 10.87 -13.99 15.79
CA GLU A 20 12.09 -13.68 16.51
C GLU A 20 13.05 -12.83 15.68
N LYS A 21 13.17 -13.13 14.38
CA LYS A 21 13.97 -12.32 13.46
C LYS A 21 13.43 -10.89 13.39
N LEU A 22 12.12 -10.70 13.21
CA LEU A 22 11.54 -9.35 13.16
C LEU A 22 11.67 -8.61 14.49
N LYS A 23 11.59 -9.32 15.63
CA LYS A 23 11.84 -8.72 16.96
C LYS A 23 13.30 -8.30 17.14
N ARG A 24 14.24 -9.06 16.58
CA ARG A 24 15.68 -8.76 16.63
C ARG A 24 16.06 -7.60 15.71
N ASP A 25 15.52 -7.58 14.49
CA ASP A 25 15.91 -6.64 13.43
C ASP A 25 15.11 -5.32 13.51
N GLN A 26 15.12 -4.67 14.67
CA GLN A 26 14.43 -3.39 14.91
C GLN A 26 15.31 -2.16 14.71
N ALA A 27 16.64 -2.35 14.58
CA ALA A 27 17.59 -1.26 14.40
C ALA A 27 17.29 -0.47 13.12
N LEU A 28 17.00 0.83 13.29
CA LEU A 28 16.82 1.77 12.20
C LEU A 28 18.16 2.06 11.51
N VAL A 29 18.08 2.50 10.26
CA VAL A 29 19.23 3.08 9.55
C VAL A 29 19.70 4.34 10.30
N SER A 30 20.99 4.68 10.18
CA SER A 30 21.48 5.93 10.75
C SER A 30 20.86 7.15 10.07
N ASP A 31 20.76 8.26 10.81
CA ASP A 31 20.21 9.53 10.31
C ASP A 31 20.91 9.99 9.03
N PHE A 32 22.23 9.86 8.97
CA PHE A 32 23.01 10.19 7.78
C PHE A 32 22.57 9.37 6.56
N LYS A 33 22.35 8.07 6.74
CA LYS A 33 21.88 7.19 5.67
C LYS A 33 20.44 7.50 5.28
N GLN A 34 19.58 7.82 6.25
CA GLN A 34 18.19 8.22 6.01
C GLN A 34 18.12 9.52 5.18
N GLN A 35 18.85 10.56 5.58
CA GLN A 35 18.91 11.83 4.86
C GLN A 35 19.45 11.66 3.44
N LYS A 36 20.49 10.82 3.26
CA LYS A 36 21.01 10.50 1.94
C LYS A 36 19.96 9.81 1.06
N LEU A 37 19.25 8.82 1.60
CA LEU A 37 18.18 8.11 0.89
C LEU A 37 17.01 9.04 0.53
N GLU A 38 16.73 10.06 1.34
CA GLU A 38 15.74 11.11 1.05
C GLU A 38 16.18 11.98 -0.12
N LYS A 39 17.39 12.51 -0.05
CA LYS A 39 17.95 13.37 -1.11
C LYS A 39 18.09 12.65 -2.45
N GLU A 40 18.43 11.36 -2.44
CA GLU A 40 18.66 10.56 -3.65
C GLU A 40 17.42 9.79 -4.13
N ALA A 41 16.26 9.95 -3.47
CA ALA A 41 15.07 9.13 -3.72
C ALA A 41 14.64 9.14 -5.20
N GLN A 42 14.47 10.32 -5.79
CA GLN A 42 14.06 10.47 -7.19
C GLN A 42 15.02 9.74 -8.14
N LYS A 43 16.33 10.00 -7.99
CA LYS A 43 17.37 9.38 -8.81
C LYS A 43 17.36 7.85 -8.69
N ASN A 44 17.20 7.33 -7.47
CA ASN A 44 17.19 5.89 -7.23
C ASN A 44 15.94 5.25 -7.87
N TRP A 45 14.78 5.92 -7.83
CA TRP A 45 13.57 5.51 -8.53
C TRP A 45 13.74 5.50 -10.04
N ASP A 46 14.28 6.56 -10.62
CA ASP A 46 14.51 6.68 -12.06
C ASP A 46 15.44 5.56 -12.56
N LEU A 47 16.52 5.30 -11.83
CA LEU A 47 17.45 4.21 -12.14
C LEU A 47 16.79 2.84 -12.02
N PHE A 48 15.94 2.63 -11.02
CA PHE A 48 15.20 1.39 -10.87
C PHE A 48 14.27 1.14 -12.05
N TYR A 49 13.48 2.15 -12.46
CA TYR A 49 12.58 2.01 -13.61
C TYR A 49 13.32 1.84 -14.93
N LYS A 50 14.43 2.55 -15.13
CA LYS A 50 15.29 2.38 -16.31
C LYS A 50 15.85 0.95 -16.43
N ARG A 51 16.09 0.27 -15.30
CA ARG A 51 16.62 -1.11 -15.26
C ARG A 51 15.53 -2.18 -15.38
N ASN A 52 14.29 -1.88 -14.96
CA ASN A 52 13.20 -2.87 -14.84
C ASN A 52 12.04 -2.61 -15.81
N SER A 53 12.29 -1.87 -16.89
CA SER A 53 11.31 -1.24 -17.80
C SER A 53 10.29 -2.18 -18.45
N THR A 54 10.51 -3.51 -18.42
CA THR A 54 9.66 -4.51 -19.11
C THR A 54 8.83 -5.39 -18.19
N ASN A 55 8.94 -5.29 -16.85
CA ASN A 55 8.36 -6.30 -15.94
C ASN A 55 7.44 -5.77 -14.83
N PHE A 56 7.01 -4.50 -14.87
CA PHE A 56 6.15 -3.96 -13.82
C PHE A 56 5.03 -3.07 -14.34
N PHE A 57 3.86 -3.17 -13.71
CA PHE A 57 2.72 -2.28 -13.94
C PHE A 57 3.14 -0.82 -13.74
N LYS A 58 2.66 0.02 -14.66
CA LYS A 58 2.98 1.43 -14.89
C LYS A 58 3.09 2.28 -13.63
N ASP A 59 4.06 3.19 -13.72
CA ASP A 59 4.20 4.47 -13.05
C ASP A 59 3.65 4.55 -11.62
N ARG A 60 4.37 3.92 -10.70
CA ARG A 60 4.23 4.21 -9.28
C ARG A 60 5.25 5.31 -8.97
N HIS A 61 4.79 6.55 -8.87
CA HIS A 61 5.54 7.58 -8.14
C HIS A 61 5.41 7.25 -6.66
N TRP A 62 6.50 6.82 -6.02
CA TRP A 62 6.43 6.37 -4.63
C TRP A 62 6.48 7.63 -3.77
N THR A 63 5.30 8.10 -3.41
CA THR A 63 4.99 8.80 -2.16
C THR A 63 5.91 9.95 -1.77
N THR A 64 6.41 10.75 -2.71
CA THR A 64 7.18 11.97 -2.36
C THR A 64 6.33 13.12 -1.85
N ARG A 65 5.07 12.85 -1.47
CA ARG A 65 4.24 13.80 -0.73
C ARG A 65 3.18 13.17 0.17
N GLU A 66 3.44 11.94 0.65
CA GLU A 66 2.65 11.12 1.59
C GLU A 66 1.21 11.66 1.78
N PHE A 67 0.33 11.35 0.82
CA PHE A 67 -1.14 11.52 0.82
C PHE A 67 -1.77 12.72 0.08
N GLU A 68 -1.01 13.71 -0.40
CA GLU A 68 -1.60 14.80 -1.23
C GLU A 68 -2.15 14.26 -2.57
N GLU A 69 -1.50 13.22 -3.11
CA GLU A 69 -1.91 12.58 -4.37
C GLU A 69 -3.22 11.83 -4.23
N LEU A 70 -3.57 11.28 -3.06
CA LEU A 70 -4.89 10.66 -2.84
C LEU A 70 -6.02 11.69 -2.86
N LYS A 71 -5.75 12.90 -2.33
CA LYS A 71 -6.65 14.05 -2.50
C LYS A 71 -6.73 14.45 -3.97
N SER A 72 -5.61 14.50 -4.69
CA SER A 72 -5.59 14.79 -6.13
C SER A 72 -6.37 13.75 -6.94
N CYS A 73 -6.18 12.45 -6.67
CA CYS A 73 -6.97 11.37 -7.23
C CYS A 73 -8.45 11.57 -6.95
N ARG A 74 -8.82 12.01 -5.74
CA ARG A 74 -10.22 12.32 -5.42
C ARG A 74 -10.74 13.43 -6.31
N GLU A 75 -10.03 14.55 -6.49
CA GLU A 75 -10.51 15.66 -7.32
C GLU A 75 -10.69 15.27 -8.79
N VAL A 76 -9.81 14.41 -9.32
CA VAL A 76 -9.89 13.92 -10.71
C VAL A 76 -10.93 12.82 -10.89
N LEU A 77 -11.18 11.98 -9.87
CA LEU A 77 -12.04 10.82 -9.99
C LEU A 77 -13.52 11.21 -9.93
N LYS A 78 -14.32 10.75 -10.91
CA LYS A 78 -15.78 10.97 -10.90
C LYS A 78 -16.44 10.24 -9.71
N PRO A 79 -17.51 10.80 -9.11
CA PRO A 79 -18.25 10.13 -8.03
C PRO A 79 -18.69 8.71 -8.42
N GLY A 80 -18.67 7.79 -7.47
CA GLY A 80 -19.03 6.38 -7.69
C GLY A 80 -17.97 5.52 -8.38
N LYS A 81 -16.85 6.09 -8.85
CA LYS A 81 -15.73 5.32 -9.40
C LYS A 81 -14.82 4.79 -8.29
N SER A 82 -14.06 3.75 -8.63
CA SER A 82 -13.18 3.06 -7.68
C SER A 82 -11.71 3.24 -8.00
N VAL A 83 -10.91 3.28 -6.93
CA VAL A 83 -9.46 3.10 -6.95
C VAL A 83 -9.17 1.64 -6.62
N LEU A 84 -8.31 1.01 -7.43
CA LEU A 84 -7.82 -0.34 -7.17
C LEU A 84 -6.38 -0.23 -6.67
N PHE A 85 -6.12 -0.85 -5.53
CA PHE A 85 -4.80 -0.89 -4.91
C PHE A 85 -4.30 -2.32 -4.87
N ARG A 86 -3.03 -2.51 -5.26
CA ARG A 86 -2.36 -3.79 -5.10
C ARG A 86 -0.87 -3.60 -4.89
N ASP A 87 -0.42 -3.85 -3.67
CA ASP A 87 0.99 -3.75 -3.29
C ASP A 87 1.37 -4.82 -2.24
N TYR A 88 2.62 -4.82 -1.79
CA TYR A 88 3.13 -5.74 -0.76
C TYR A 88 2.31 -5.61 0.53
N GLY A 89 1.76 -6.74 0.98
CA GLY A 89 1.09 -6.85 2.26
C GLY A 89 2.08 -7.16 3.39
N LEU A 90 1.62 -6.95 4.62
CA LEU A 90 2.34 -7.31 5.83
C LEU A 90 2.83 -8.77 5.79
N TYR A 91 4.07 -8.99 6.23
CA TYR A 91 4.71 -10.31 6.30
C TYR A 91 4.95 -11.03 4.97
N ASP A 92 4.94 -10.31 3.84
CA ASP A 92 5.49 -10.82 2.58
C ASP A 92 6.94 -11.30 2.78
N HIS A 93 7.34 -12.37 2.10
CA HIS A 93 8.68 -12.92 2.24
C HIS A 93 9.80 -11.89 1.94
N ALA A 94 9.57 -10.90 1.08
CA ALA A 94 10.54 -9.84 0.85
C ALA A 94 10.82 -9.02 2.13
N MET A 95 9.84 -8.83 3.01
CA MET A 95 10.00 -8.15 4.31
C MET A 95 11.02 -8.87 5.18
N LEU A 96 10.92 -10.20 5.23
CA LEU A 96 11.76 -11.05 6.07
C LEU A 96 13.19 -11.16 5.58
N ARG A 97 13.44 -10.85 4.30
CA ARG A 97 14.79 -10.87 3.70
C ARG A 97 15.62 -9.65 4.03
N PHE A 98 15.03 -8.57 4.52
CA PHE A 98 15.80 -7.39 4.91
C PHE A 98 16.73 -7.72 6.10
N LYS A 99 17.95 -7.20 6.02
CA LYS A 99 18.95 -7.32 7.08
C LYS A 99 18.79 -6.17 8.08
N ALA A 100 19.22 -6.37 9.32
CA ALA A 100 19.36 -5.29 10.30
C ALA A 100 20.08 -4.06 9.69
N GLY A 101 19.65 -2.85 10.04
CA GLY A 101 20.17 -1.61 9.47
C GLY A 101 19.65 -1.27 8.06
N SER A 102 18.59 -1.96 7.61
CA SER A 102 17.83 -1.59 6.40
C SER A 102 16.49 -0.93 6.73
N LYS A 103 16.07 -0.93 8.01
CA LYS A 103 14.77 -0.42 8.43
C LYS A 103 14.78 1.11 8.49
N LEU A 104 13.82 1.74 7.82
CA LEU A 104 13.59 3.19 7.81
C LEU A 104 12.50 3.59 8.81
N GLY A 105 11.58 2.66 9.12
CA GLY A 105 10.48 2.87 10.04
C GLY A 105 9.64 1.60 10.18
N GLU A 106 8.47 1.71 10.80
CA GLU A 106 7.54 0.59 10.88
C GLU A 106 7.09 0.17 9.48
N ASN A 107 7.27 -1.12 9.17
CA ASN A 107 6.97 -1.71 7.85
C ASN A 107 7.68 -1.04 6.65
N PHE A 108 8.69 -0.20 6.90
CA PHE A 108 9.37 0.58 5.88
C PHE A 108 10.87 0.29 5.85
N TYR A 109 11.37 -0.08 4.67
CA TYR A 109 12.72 -0.61 4.49
C TYR A 109 13.42 -0.02 3.26
N ALA A 110 14.73 0.18 3.34
CA ALA A 110 15.59 0.54 2.23
C ALA A 110 16.15 -0.70 1.53
N ARG A 111 16.10 -0.71 0.20
CA ARG A 111 16.74 -1.72 -0.65
C ARG A 111 18.21 -1.36 -0.93
N GLN A 112 18.95 -2.34 -1.43
CA GLN A 112 20.37 -2.19 -1.78
C GLN A 112 20.62 -1.22 -2.93
N ASP A 113 19.66 -1.08 -3.85
CA ASP A 113 19.70 -0.14 -4.97
C ASP A 113 19.28 1.30 -4.58
N GLY A 114 19.09 1.57 -3.29
CA GLY A 114 18.69 2.87 -2.77
C GLY A 114 17.20 3.17 -2.92
N THR A 115 16.42 2.25 -3.49
CA THR A 115 14.97 2.31 -3.48
C THR A 115 14.38 1.88 -2.14
N ARG A 116 13.08 2.05 -1.94
CA ARG A 116 12.42 1.76 -0.65
C ARG A 116 11.43 0.61 -0.78
N SER A 117 10.82 0.17 0.30
CA SER A 117 9.73 -0.80 0.30
C SER A 117 8.90 -0.61 1.54
N TYR A 118 7.60 -0.47 1.33
CA TYR A 118 6.61 -0.42 2.39
C TYR A 118 5.75 -1.68 2.33
N PHE A 119 5.43 -2.25 3.49
CA PHE A 119 4.57 -3.42 3.61
C PHE A 119 3.26 -3.00 4.28
N PHE A 120 2.19 -2.93 3.50
CA PHE A 120 0.94 -2.34 3.95
C PHE A 120 0.18 -3.27 4.89
N THR A 121 -0.35 -2.69 5.96
CA THR A 121 -1.46 -3.31 6.68
C THR A 121 -2.78 -2.87 6.08
N ASP A 122 -3.78 -3.74 6.12
CA ASP A 122 -5.14 -3.44 5.70
C ASP A 122 -5.72 -2.28 6.52
N GLU A 123 -5.46 -2.21 7.83
CA GLU A 123 -5.97 -1.13 8.68
C GLU A 123 -5.32 0.23 8.40
N PHE A 124 -4.03 0.24 8.05
CA PHE A 124 -3.36 1.47 7.65
C PHE A 124 -3.92 1.99 6.33
N LEU A 125 -4.05 1.11 5.33
CA LEU A 125 -4.60 1.49 4.02
C LEU A 125 -6.07 1.90 4.13
N ALA A 126 -6.87 1.20 4.93
CA ALA A 126 -8.27 1.53 5.20
C ALA A 126 -8.39 2.97 5.70
N ARG A 127 -7.69 3.29 6.80
CA ARG A 127 -7.68 4.63 7.40
C ARG A 127 -7.31 5.69 6.38
N LEU A 128 -6.25 5.43 5.61
CA LEU A 128 -5.77 6.38 4.63
C LEU A 128 -6.82 6.75 3.57
N PHE A 129 -7.57 5.76 3.07
CA PHE A 129 -8.63 6.00 2.09
C PHE A 129 -9.90 6.58 2.74
N THR A 130 -10.28 6.13 3.92
CA THR A 130 -11.48 6.65 4.61
C THR A 130 -11.31 8.10 5.04
N ASP A 131 -10.12 8.48 5.51
CA ASP A 131 -9.81 9.85 5.93
C ASP A 131 -9.82 10.82 4.74
N THR A 132 -9.63 10.30 3.53
CA THR A 132 -9.76 11.06 2.27
C THR A 132 -11.17 10.99 1.66
N GLY A 133 -12.13 10.37 2.36
CA GLY A 133 -13.55 10.33 1.96
C GLY A 133 -13.88 9.25 0.93
N TYR A 134 -13.09 8.19 0.86
CA TYR A 134 -13.45 6.98 0.12
C TYR A 134 -14.15 5.97 1.04
N GLU A 135 -14.99 5.15 0.42
CA GLU A 135 -15.63 3.99 1.03
C GLU A 135 -14.79 2.74 0.74
N GLU A 136 -14.47 1.96 1.77
CA GLU A 136 -13.87 0.65 1.60
C GLU A 136 -14.88 -0.34 1.02
N VAL A 137 -14.57 -0.92 -0.15
CA VAL A 137 -15.39 -1.96 -0.79
C VAL A 137 -14.77 -3.33 -0.61
N VAL A 138 -13.45 -3.44 -0.81
CA VAL A 138 -12.65 -4.65 -0.58
C VAL A 138 -11.30 -4.21 -0.01
N ASN A 139 -10.77 -4.92 0.98
CA ASN A 139 -9.45 -4.67 1.53
C ASN A 139 -8.94 -5.96 2.19
N GLU A 140 -8.21 -6.79 1.44
CA GLU A 140 -7.87 -8.15 1.86
C GLU A 140 -6.43 -8.54 1.51
N TYR A 141 -5.82 -9.36 2.36
CA TYR A 141 -4.56 -10.01 2.02
C TYR A 141 -4.79 -11.18 1.06
N VAL A 142 -4.02 -11.20 -0.01
CA VAL A 142 -3.97 -12.26 -1.02
C VAL A 142 -2.62 -12.98 -0.92
N PHE A 143 -2.68 -14.26 -0.59
CA PHE A 143 -1.52 -15.15 -0.52
C PHE A 143 -1.27 -15.78 -1.88
N ARG A 144 0.00 -15.76 -2.31
CA ARG A 144 0.46 -16.46 -3.51
C ARG A 144 1.75 -17.18 -3.22
N GLU A 145 1.97 -18.32 -3.86
CA GLU A 145 3.27 -18.99 -3.85
C GLU A 145 3.97 -18.71 -5.16
N THR A 146 5.23 -18.27 -5.07
CA THR A 146 6.12 -18.19 -6.23
C THR A 146 7.12 -19.32 -6.13
N VAL A 147 7.04 -20.26 -7.06
CA VAL A 147 7.95 -21.41 -7.10
C VAL A 147 9.07 -21.12 -8.10
N ASN A 148 10.28 -20.88 -7.59
CA ASN A 148 11.47 -20.89 -8.44
C ASN A 148 11.95 -22.34 -8.59
N LYS A 149 11.47 -23.04 -9.62
CA LYS A 149 11.80 -24.45 -9.88
C LYS A 149 13.31 -24.70 -10.07
N LYS A 150 14.08 -23.71 -10.50
CA LYS A 150 15.53 -23.84 -10.69
C LYS A 150 16.30 -23.86 -9.36
N GLU A 151 15.79 -23.16 -8.35
CA GLU A 151 16.40 -23.05 -7.02
C GLU A 151 15.69 -23.91 -5.96
N GLY A 152 14.62 -24.63 -6.34
CA GLY A 152 13.80 -25.41 -5.41
C GLY A 152 13.09 -24.56 -4.35
N LEU A 153 12.93 -23.26 -4.57
CA LEU A 153 12.45 -22.32 -3.57
C LEU A 153 10.95 -22.04 -3.76
N CYS A 154 10.15 -22.35 -2.73
CA CYS A 154 8.77 -21.88 -2.62
C CYS A 154 8.75 -20.59 -1.78
N VAL A 155 8.40 -19.48 -2.42
CA VAL A 155 8.39 -18.16 -1.77
C VAL A 155 6.95 -17.73 -1.51
N PRO A 156 6.51 -17.63 -0.23
CA PRO A 156 5.20 -17.08 0.09
C PRO A 156 5.19 -15.58 -0.18
N ARG A 157 4.26 -15.14 -1.02
CA ARG A 157 4.03 -13.75 -1.37
C ARG A 157 2.71 -13.29 -0.78
N VAL A 158 2.74 -12.13 -0.14
CA VAL A 158 1.56 -11.51 0.47
C VAL A 158 1.34 -10.18 -0.22
N PHE A 159 0.15 -10.00 -0.80
CA PHE A 159 -0.26 -8.74 -1.40
C PHE A 159 -1.48 -8.22 -0.66
N LEU A 160 -1.53 -6.92 -0.41
CA LEU A 160 -2.78 -6.27 -0.03
C LEU A 160 -3.52 -5.89 -1.32
N GLN A 161 -4.71 -6.45 -1.52
CA GLN A 161 -5.54 -6.19 -2.68
C GLN A 161 -6.82 -5.49 -2.22
N SER A 162 -7.00 -4.25 -2.68
CA SER A 162 -8.05 -3.40 -2.16
C SER A 162 -8.78 -2.64 -3.27
N LYS A 163 -10.04 -2.34 -3.00
CA LYS A 163 -10.93 -1.54 -3.82
C LYS A 163 -11.60 -0.51 -2.91
N PHE A 164 -11.36 0.76 -3.21
CA PHE A 164 -11.99 1.88 -2.53
C PHE A 164 -12.86 2.65 -3.53
N ARG A 165 -14.04 3.10 -3.11
CA ARG A 165 -14.97 3.83 -3.97
C ARG A 165 -15.11 5.26 -3.51
N LYS A 166 -15.01 6.23 -4.43
CA LYS A 166 -15.34 7.62 -4.12
C LYS A 166 -16.85 7.71 -3.91
N CYS A 167 -17.30 8.23 -2.78
CA CYS A 167 -18.71 8.38 -2.47
C CYS A 167 -19.46 9.05 -3.65
N PRO A 168 -20.58 8.48 -4.13
CA PRO A 168 -21.49 9.20 -5.01
C PRO A 168 -21.92 10.49 -4.30
N LYS A 169 -21.87 11.65 -4.96
CA LYS A 169 -22.48 12.85 -4.38
C LYS A 169 -23.95 12.52 -4.10
N ASN A 170 -24.44 12.78 -2.89
CA ASN A 170 -25.88 12.80 -2.66
C ASN A 170 -26.51 13.71 -3.73
N PRO A 171 -27.56 13.29 -4.45
CA PRO A 171 -28.29 14.21 -5.28
C PRO A 171 -28.76 15.36 -4.38
N THR A 172 -28.46 16.59 -4.79
CA THR A 172 -28.95 17.82 -4.17
C THR A 172 -30.45 17.65 -3.90
N PRO A 173 -30.98 18.02 -2.71
CA PRO A 173 -32.42 17.99 -2.50
C PRO A 173 -33.06 18.83 -3.61
N VAL A 174 -33.91 18.21 -4.42
CA VAL A 174 -34.70 18.92 -5.41
C VAL A 174 -35.65 19.80 -4.62
N THR A 175 -35.36 21.10 -4.54
CA THR A 175 -36.30 22.08 -4.03
C THR A 175 -37.51 22.07 -4.96
N LEU A 176 -38.59 21.42 -4.54
CA LEU A 176 -39.90 21.52 -5.19
C LEU A 176 -40.32 23.00 -5.14
N GLY A 177 -40.23 23.69 -6.28
CA GLY A 177 -40.76 25.04 -6.43
C GLY A 177 -42.27 25.05 -6.18
N PRO A 178 -42.82 26.16 -5.63
CA PRO A 178 -44.24 26.25 -5.33
C PRO A 178 -45.05 26.17 -6.63
N GLY A 179 -45.89 25.14 -6.73
CA GLY A 179 -46.82 24.98 -7.84
C GLY A 179 -47.75 26.18 -7.93
N HIS A 180 -47.69 26.89 -9.06
CA HIS A 180 -48.75 27.81 -9.47
C HIS A 180 -50.03 26.99 -9.66
N LYS A 181 -51.04 27.24 -8.83
CA LYS A 181 -52.42 26.88 -9.14
C LYS A 181 -53.00 28.02 -9.96
N SER A 182 -53.36 27.71 -11.20
CA SER A 182 -54.32 28.48 -12.00
C SER A 182 -55.73 28.32 -11.45
#